data_AF-A0A849Q1U2-F1
#
_entry.id   AF-A0A849Q1U2-F1
#
_cell.length_a   1.000
_cell.length_b   1.000
_cell.length_c   1.000
_cell.angle_alpha   90.00
_cell.angle_beta   90.00
_cell.angle_gamma   90.00
#
_symmetry.space_group_name_H-M   'P 1'
#
loop_
_entity.id
_entity.type
_entity.pdbx_description
1 polymer ?
#
loop_
_entity_poly.entity_id
_entity_poly.type
_entity_poly.pdbx_seq_one_letter_code
_entity_poly.pdbx_strand_id
1 'polypeptide(L)'
;VHYPVYILADENGVPYKSLNGSLNVHQADVHTVITNELFHRHTGISTTVSVAAVPGDTSIDVVSVTGFAQGNFLELENGSVEPTLPVVTDITGTVITLDRPLDQALPIGADVHQISVDMNVVGSLASPIIFSVEPDNAEAWHIVSFILSATFITEADDSKFGNLPALENGCTLRGYNGTYGVYRTFTNWKTNSDIKLDMYDLPYTDKSGGGLFGMNGNGDIRNRTGVAPHINATAGDKIELWIQDDLSGLSSFKLKAQGHIEGV
;
A
#
# COMPACT_ATOMS: atom_id res chain seq x y z
N VAL A 1 9.28 13.96 -49.48
CA VAL A 1 8.78 13.28 -48.27
C VAL A 1 9.17 14.15 -47.09
N HIS A 2 8.20 14.81 -46.45
CA HIS A 2 8.46 15.66 -45.28
C HIS A 2 8.41 14.75 -44.05
N TYR A 3 9.53 14.60 -43.36
CA TYR A 3 9.56 13.90 -42.09
C TYR A 3 9.37 14.92 -40.97
N PRO A 4 8.56 14.63 -39.94
CA PRO A 4 8.47 15.49 -38.78
C PRO A 4 9.85 15.59 -38.10
N VAL A 5 10.30 16.82 -37.86
CA VAL A 5 11.49 17.13 -37.05
C VAL A 5 11.00 17.45 -35.64
N TYR A 6 11.38 16.61 -34.68
CA TYR A 6 11.11 16.86 -33.26
C TYR A 6 12.27 17.65 -32.66
N ILE A 7 11.97 18.82 -32.09
CA ILE A 7 12.94 19.67 -31.38
C ILE A 7 12.64 19.54 -29.89
N LEU A 8 13.65 19.17 -29.11
CA LEU A 8 13.58 19.20 -27.65
C LEU A 8 14.04 20.57 -27.17
N ALA A 9 13.20 21.25 -26.39
CA ALA A 9 13.47 22.59 -25.87
C ALA A 9 13.15 22.65 -24.37
N ASP A 10 13.79 23.58 -23.66
CA ASP A 10 13.45 23.88 -22.26
C ASP A 10 12.07 24.57 -22.16
N GLU A 11 11.64 24.87 -20.92
CA GLU A 11 10.37 25.56 -20.64
C GLU A 11 10.25 26.94 -21.31
N ASN A 12 11.38 27.52 -21.73
CA ASN A 12 11.46 28.81 -22.41
C ASN A 12 11.59 28.67 -23.94
N GLY A 13 11.49 27.45 -24.48
CA GLY A 13 11.58 27.19 -25.90
C GLY A 13 13.01 27.22 -26.46
N VAL A 14 14.03 27.21 -25.61
CA VAL A 14 15.44 27.15 -26.04
C VAL A 14 15.80 25.70 -26.38
N PRO A 15 16.25 25.40 -27.62
CA PRO A 15 16.61 24.04 -28.00
C PRO A 15 17.76 23.50 -27.15
N TYR A 16 17.59 22.29 -26.62
CA TYR A 16 18.67 21.58 -25.93
C TYR A 16 19.80 21.28 -26.92
N LYS A 17 21.02 21.74 -26.59
CA LYS A 17 22.21 21.46 -27.41
C LYS A 17 22.73 20.07 -27.10
N SER A 18 22.88 19.22 -28.12
CA SER A 18 23.61 17.97 -27.99
C SER A 18 25.12 18.24 -27.98
N LEU A 19 25.86 17.59 -27.07
CA LEU A 19 27.31 17.57 -27.12
C LEU A 19 27.72 16.38 -28.00
N ASN A 20 28.41 16.62 -29.11
CA ASN A 20 28.85 15.56 -30.04
C ASN A 20 27.71 14.66 -30.58
N GLY A 21 26.51 15.21 -30.78
CA GLY A 21 25.37 14.45 -31.31
C GLY A 21 24.70 13.50 -30.30
N SER A 22 25.16 13.48 -29.05
CA SER A 22 24.51 12.77 -27.95
C SER A 22 23.75 13.76 -27.07
N LEU A 23 22.48 13.48 -26.82
CA LEU A 23 21.67 14.13 -25.79
C LEU A 23 21.58 13.15 -24.63
N ASN A 24 22.15 13.52 -23.48
CA ASN A 24 21.95 12.76 -22.25
C ASN A 24 20.52 13.00 -21.76
N VAL A 25 19.61 12.09 -22.12
CA VAL A 25 18.29 12.02 -21.51
C VAL A 25 18.45 11.21 -20.24
N HIS A 26 18.57 11.89 -19.10
CA HIS A 26 18.43 11.21 -17.81
C HIS A 26 16.94 10.96 -17.59
N GLN A 27 16.57 9.75 -17.19
CA GLN A 27 15.22 9.51 -16.70
C GLN A 27 15.05 10.37 -15.43
N ALA A 28 14.13 11.33 -15.45
CA ALA A 28 13.94 12.28 -14.35
C ALA A 28 13.41 11.64 -13.06
N ASP A 29 13.23 10.31 -13.01
CA ASP A 29 12.97 9.59 -11.75
C ASP A 29 14.25 9.44 -10.92
N VAL A 30 14.81 10.58 -10.52
CA VAL A 30 15.74 10.65 -9.40
C VAL A 30 14.93 11.02 -8.16
N HIS A 31 13.96 10.16 -7.82
CA HIS A 31 13.24 10.27 -6.57
C HIS A 31 14.03 9.54 -5.49
N THR A 32 14.26 10.22 -4.38
CA THR A 32 15.15 9.71 -3.32
C THR A 32 14.41 8.89 -2.27
N VAL A 33 13.08 9.03 -2.21
CA VAL A 33 12.24 8.37 -1.20
C VAL A 33 11.29 7.39 -1.87
N ILE A 34 11.33 6.15 -1.39
CA ILE A 34 10.45 5.08 -1.82
C ILE A 34 9.16 5.10 -1.00
N THR A 35 8.05 4.77 -1.64
CA THR A 35 6.79 4.45 -0.97
C THR A 35 6.63 2.93 -0.97
N ASN A 36 6.32 2.32 0.17
CA ASN A 36 6.22 0.87 0.30
C ASN A 36 5.20 0.48 1.39
N GLU A 37 3.93 0.78 1.15
CA GLU A 37 2.91 0.76 2.19
C GLU A 37 1.85 -0.33 1.98
N LEU A 38 1.47 -0.97 3.09
CA LEU A 38 0.36 -1.91 3.10
C LEU A 38 -0.95 -1.14 3.06
N PHE A 39 -1.87 -1.62 2.23
CA PHE A 39 -3.26 -1.22 2.35
C PHE A 39 -3.76 -1.59 3.73
N HIS A 40 -4.31 -0.61 4.42
CA HIS A 40 -4.70 -0.76 5.81
C HIS A 40 -6.01 -0.04 6.10
N ARG A 41 -6.56 -0.29 7.29
CA ARG A 41 -7.71 0.43 7.83
C ARG A 41 -7.57 0.63 9.32
N HIS A 42 -8.12 1.72 9.83
CA HIS A 42 -8.10 1.98 11.26
C HIS A 42 -9.15 1.10 11.94
N THR A 43 -8.78 0.55 13.09
CA THR A 43 -9.68 -0.29 13.90
C THR A 43 -10.60 0.53 14.79
N GLY A 44 -10.33 1.83 14.93
CA GLY A 44 -10.98 2.73 15.89
C GLY A 44 -10.34 2.73 17.28
N ILE A 45 -9.31 1.92 17.50
CA ILE A 45 -8.49 1.95 18.71
C ILE A 45 -7.34 2.94 18.50
N SER A 46 -7.20 3.88 19.42
CA SER A 46 -6.12 4.88 19.40
C SER A 46 -5.69 5.30 20.79
N THR A 47 -4.50 5.89 20.86
CA THR A 47 -3.95 6.57 22.03
C THR A 47 -3.01 7.67 21.57
N THR A 48 -2.35 8.34 22.52
CA THR A 48 -1.30 9.31 22.22
C THR A 48 -0.05 9.00 23.00
N VAL A 49 1.09 9.43 22.45
CA VAL A 49 2.40 9.32 23.09
C VAL A 49 2.43 10.17 24.37
N SER A 50 2.83 9.57 25.50
CA SER A 50 2.88 10.23 26.81
C SER A 50 4.27 10.73 27.19
N VAL A 51 5.31 10.19 26.56
CA VAL A 51 6.72 10.63 26.69
C VAL A 51 7.32 10.72 25.29
N ALA A 52 8.01 11.82 24.98
CA ALA A 52 8.63 11.98 23.67
C ALA A 52 9.63 10.85 23.39
N ALA A 53 9.51 10.23 22.22
CA ALA A 53 10.42 9.21 21.72
C ALA A 53 11.29 9.80 20.60
N VAL A 54 12.49 9.28 20.42
CA VAL A 54 13.47 9.73 19.42
C VAL A 54 13.71 8.65 18.35
N PRO A 55 14.23 9.03 17.16
CA PRO A 55 14.61 8.04 16.16
C PRO A 55 15.59 7.02 16.74
N GLY A 56 15.37 5.74 16.44
CA GLY A 56 16.14 4.63 16.99
C GLY A 56 15.56 4.00 18.25
N ASP A 57 14.59 4.62 18.93
CA ASP A 57 13.89 3.99 20.05
C ASP A 57 13.07 2.79 19.55
N THR A 58 13.02 1.71 20.34
CA THR A 58 12.26 0.48 20.01
C THR A 58 10.99 0.32 20.84
N SER A 59 10.60 1.38 21.54
CA SER A 59 9.40 1.39 22.39
C SER A 59 8.87 2.80 22.52
N ILE A 60 7.57 2.91 22.75
CA ILE A 60 6.88 4.18 23.00
C ILE A 60 6.07 4.09 24.29
N ASP A 61 6.13 5.14 25.10
CA ASP A 61 5.22 5.34 26.22
C ASP A 61 3.94 5.99 25.71
N VAL A 62 2.78 5.40 26.02
CA VAL A 62 1.47 5.92 25.60
C VAL A 62 0.61 6.28 26.80
N VAL A 63 -0.48 7.02 26.58
CA VAL A 63 -1.45 7.36 27.63
C VAL A 63 -2.27 6.14 28.06
N SER A 64 -2.60 5.24 27.12
CA SER A 64 -3.39 4.03 27.38
C SER A 64 -3.04 2.94 26.38
N VAL A 65 -2.89 1.71 26.87
CA VAL A 65 -2.72 0.51 26.04
C VAL A 65 -4.02 -0.27 25.85
N THR A 66 -5.15 0.29 26.29
CA THR A 66 -6.47 -0.37 26.17
C THR A 66 -6.78 -0.66 24.71
N GLY A 67 -7.03 -1.93 24.40
CA GLY A 67 -7.37 -2.39 23.04
C GLY A 67 -6.17 -2.84 22.21
N PHE A 68 -4.95 -2.37 22.53
CA PHE A 68 -3.73 -2.81 21.89
C PHE A 68 -3.30 -4.19 22.40
N ALA A 69 -2.74 -5.00 21.51
CA ALA A 69 -2.20 -6.31 21.81
C ALA A 69 -0.95 -6.61 20.97
N GLN A 70 -0.14 -7.58 21.43
CA GLN A 70 0.97 -8.12 20.65
C GLN A 70 0.48 -8.60 19.27
N GLY A 71 1.27 -8.31 18.23
CA GLY A 71 0.97 -8.62 16.83
C GLY A 71 0.10 -7.59 16.12
N ASN A 72 -0.39 -6.56 16.82
CA ASN A 72 -1.12 -5.46 16.17
C ASN A 72 -0.17 -4.57 15.38
N PHE A 73 -0.62 -4.14 14.19
CA PHE A 73 0.05 -3.12 13.42
C PHE A 73 -0.35 -1.74 13.95
N LEU A 74 0.61 -0.83 13.97
CA LEU A 74 0.41 0.55 14.36
C LEU A 74 0.69 1.48 13.21
N GLU A 75 -0.06 2.56 13.19
CA GLU A 75 0.27 3.78 12.48
C GLU A 75 0.60 4.85 13.53
N LEU A 76 1.71 5.54 13.30
CA LEU A 76 2.28 6.52 14.23
C LEU A 76 2.38 7.84 13.49
N GLU A 77 1.69 8.87 13.99
CA GLU A 77 1.54 10.14 13.27
C GLU A 77 2.06 11.32 14.10
N ASN A 78 2.88 12.16 13.46
CA ASN A 78 3.35 13.44 13.98
C ASN A 78 3.35 14.52 12.88
N GLY A 79 2.22 14.67 12.18
CA GLY A 79 2.12 15.53 10.99
C GLY A 79 2.76 14.93 9.72
N SER A 80 3.55 13.87 9.88
CA SER A 80 3.93 12.85 8.90
C SER A 80 3.74 11.47 9.55
N VAL A 81 3.55 10.45 8.74
CA VAL A 81 3.40 9.06 9.20
C VAL A 81 4.78 8.40 9.22
N GLU A 82 4.98 7.47 10.15
CA GLU A 82 6.14 6.58 10.10
C GLU A 82 6.17 5.83 8.74
N PRO A 83 7.29 5.85 7.99
CA PRO A 83 7.34 5.32 6.62
C PRO A 83 6.97 3.83 6.45
N THR A 84 6.96 3.09 7.56
CA THR A 84 6.44 1.72 7.59
C THR A 84 5.60 1.51 8.84
N LEU A 85 4.73 0.51 8.82
CA LEU A 85 3.77 0.24 9.89
C LEU A 85 4.37 -0.74 10.92
N PRO A 86 4.89 -0.30 12.08
CA PRO A 86 5.51 -1.19 13.06
C PRO A 86 4.48 -2.13 13.69
N VAL A 87 4.96 -3.26 14.21
CA VAL A 87 4.16 -4.27 14.90
C VAL A 87 4.48 -4.26 16.39
N VAL A 88 3.45 -4.35 17.22
CA VAL A 88 3.61 -4.51 18.68
C VAL A 88 4.22 -5.87 19.00
N THR A 89 5.38 -5.90 19.66
CA THR A 89 6.02 -7.14 20.11
C THR A 89 5.78 -7.46 21.59
N ASP A 90 5.57 -6.43 22.41
CA ASP A 90 5.27 -6.59 23.85
C ASP A 90 4.54 -5.35 24.39
N ILE A 91 3.79 -5.51 25.46
CA ILE A 91 3.16 -4.41 26.21
C ILE A 91 3.42 -4.61 27.70
N THR A 92 4.15 -3.67 28.30
CA THR A 92 4.45 -3.66 29.73
C THR A 92 4.03 -2.33 30.35
N GLY A 93 3.00 -2.36 31.20
CA GLY A 93 2.41 -1.13 31.75
C GLY A 93 1.79 -0.27 30.65
N THR A 94 2.31 0.95 30.48
CA THR A 94 1.93 1.88 29.40
C THR A 94 2.95 1.94 28.27
N VAL A 95 3.94 1.04 28.26
CA VAL A 95 4.98 0.96 27.24
C VAL A 95 4.59 -0.08 26.20
N ILE A 96 4.61 0.32 24.94
CA ILE A 96 4.46 -0.56 23.78
C ILE A 96 5.85 -0.76 23.16
N THR A 97 6.29 -2.02 23.05
CA THR A 97 7.55 -2.38 22.36
C THR A 97 7.25 -2.69 20.89
N LEU A 98 8.10 -2.21 20.00
CA LEU A 98 7.96 -2.31 18.54
C LEU A 98 8.91 -3.37 17.95
N ASP A 99 8.55 -3.94 16.80
CA ASP A 99 9.36 -4.92 16.06
C ASP A 99 10.57 -4.31 15.32
N ARG A 100 10.63 -2.97 15.29
CA ARG A 100 11.67 -2.18 14.65
C ARG A 100 11.88 -0.86 15.41
N PRO A 101 13.04 -0.21 15.26
CA PRO A 101 13.24 1.15 15.74
C PRO A 101 12.36 2.17 15.00
N LEU A 102 12.06 3.29 15.64
CA LEU A 102 11.43 4.46 15.03
C LEU A 102 12.36 5.12 14.00
N ASP A 103 11.81 5.55 12.87
CA ASP A 103 12.56 6.33 11.88
C ASP A 103 12.50 7.84 12.17
N GLN A 104 11.43 8.29 12.82
CA GLN A 104 11.20 9.70 13.18
C GLN A 104 10.99 9.89 14.69
N ALA A 105 11.10 11.15 15.12
CA ALA A 105 10.82 11.52 16.50
C ALA A 105 9.30 11.61 16.71
N LEU A 106 8.82 11.11 17.85
CA LEU A 106 7.42 11.24 18.25
C LEU A 106 7.33 12.14 19.49
N PRO A 107 6.83 13.38 19.36
CA PRO A 107 6.61 14.25 20.50
C PRO A 107 5.47 13.73 21.38
N ILE A 108 5.41 14.26 22.61
CA ILE A 108 4.25 14.03 23.49
C ILE A 108 3.00 14.52 22.79
N GLY A 109 1.96 13.69 22.77
CA GLY A 109 0.69 13.96 22.11
C GLY A 109 0.61 13.49 20.66
N ALA A 110 1.69 12.92 20.09
CA ALA A 110 1.63 12.26 18.78
C ALA A 110 0.60 11.12 18.79
N ASP A 111 -0.12 10.95 17.69
CA ASP A 111 -1.21 10.00 17.57
C ASP A 111 -0.68 8.59 17.29
N VAL A 112 -1.32 7.60 17.94
CA VAL A 112 -1.01 6.18 17.79
C VAL A 112 -2.31 5.47 17.46
N HIS A 113 -2.41 4.94 16.24
CA HIS A 113 -3.58 4.23 15.76
C HIS A 113 -3.29 2.74 15.60
N GLN A 114 -4.19 1.89 16.09
CA GLN A 114 -4.16 0.49 15.71
C GLN A 114 -4.84 0.33 14.35
N ILE A 115 -4.15 -0.32 13.44
CA ILE A 115 -4.62 -0.58 12.08
C ILE A 115 -4.70 -2.10 11.81
N SER A 116 -5.52 -2.46 10.82
CA SER A 116 -5.58 -3.80 10.25
C SER A 116 -5.05 -3.77 8.83
N VAL A 117 -4.12 -4.67 8.52
CA VAL A 117 -3.56 -4.88 7.18
C VAL A 117 -4.02 -6.20 6.55
N ASP A 118 -4.60 -7.10 7.35
CA ASP A 118 -5.13 -8.36 6.86
C ASP A 118 -6.57 -8.17 6.39
N MET A 119 -6.82 -8.63 5.18
CA MET A 119 -8.03 -8.40 4.40
C MET A 119 -8.92 -9.65 4.35
N ASN A 120 -8.60 -10.71 5.08
CA ASN A 120 -9.43 -11.91 5.27
C ASN A 120 -10.64 -11.65 6.18
N VAL A 121 -11.43 -10.63 5.82
CA VAL A 121 -12.56 -10.11 6.59
C VAL A 121 -13.89 -10.46 5.92
N VAL A 122 -14.98 -10.26 6.66
CA VAL A 122 -16.34 -10.44 6.13
C VAL A 122 -16.87 -9.10 5.60
N GLY A 123 -16.96 -8.98 4.28
CA GLY A 123 -17.60 -7.86 3.60
C GLY A 123 -18.89 -8.26 2.89
N SER A 124 -19.58 -7.27 2.31
CA SER A 124 -20.69 -7.50 1.40
C SER A 124 -20.78 -6.36 0.38
N LEU A 125 -21.51 -6.54 -0.72
CA LEU A 125 -21.77 -5.45 -1.68
C LEU A 125 -22.44 -4.23 -1.02
N ALA A 126 -23.34 -4.45 -0.05
CA ALA A 126 -24.06 -3.39 0.66
C ALA A 126 -23.25 -2.76 1.80
N SER A 127 -22.25 -3.46 2.32
CA SER A 127 -21.39 -3.00 3.43
C SER A 127 -19.98 -3.55 3.20
N PRO A 128 -19.23 -2.97 2.25
CA PRO A 128 -17.89 -3.40 1.94
C PRO A 128 -16.93 -3.01 3.07
N ILE A 129 -15.90 -3.82 3.28
CA ILE A 129 -14.77 -3.42 4.14
C ILE A 129 -13.70 -2.79 3.25
N ILE A 130 -13.28 -1.59 3.61
CA ILE A 130 -12.36 -0.77 2.80
C ILE A 130 -10.99 -0.78 3.47
N PHE A 131 -9.97 -1.07 2.68
CA PHE A 131 -8.57 -0.83 3.01
C PHE A 131 -8.03 0.19 2.03
N SER A 132 -7.18 1.10 2.47
CA SER A 132 -6.64 2.18 1.65
C SER A 132 -5.15 2.38 1.83
N VAL A 133 -4.56 3.04 0.85
CA VAL A 133 -3.29 3.75 0.97
C VAL A 133 -3.52 5.18 0.48
N GLU A 134 -2.94 6.14 1.16
CA GLU A 134 -3.01 7.56 0.83
C GLU A 134 -1.70 8.25 1.18
N PRO A 135 -1.27 9.28 0.43
CA PRO A 135 -0.05 9.98 0.75
C PRO A 135 -0.14 10.74 2.07
N ASP A 136 1.00 10.89 2.74
CA ASP A 136 1.10 11.75 3.91
C ASP A 136 0.81 13.21 3.56
N ASN A 137 0.51 14.00 4.58
CA ASN A 137 0.11 15.39 4.40
C ASN A 137 1.12 16.18 3.53
N ALA A 138 0.59 16.85 2.51
CA ALA A 138 1.34 17.60 1.49
C ALA A 138 2.25 16.76 0.56
N GLU A 139 2.18 15.43 0.59
CA GLU A 139 2.90 14.57 -0.34
C GLU A 139 2.08 14.24 -1.59
N ALA A 140 2.80 13.84 -2.64
CA ALA A 140 2.25 13.24 -3.84
C ALA A 140 3.06 12.00 -4.20
N TRP A 141 2.40 10.90 -4.54
CA TRP A 141 3.04 9.62 -4.82
C TRP A 141 2.77 9.17 -6.25
N HIS A 142 3.77 8.55 -6.86
CA HIS A 142 3.63 7.75 -8.07
C HIS A 142 3.70 6.27 -7.72
N ILE A 143 2.56 5.58 -7.86
CA ILE A 143 2.47 4.14 -7.59
C ILE A 143 2.94 3.36 -8.82
N VAL A 144 3.96 2.53 -8.66
CA VAL A 144 4.55 1.76 -9.75
C VAL A 144 4.08 0.31 -9.76
N SER A 145 3.75 -0.25 -8.59
CA SER A 145 3.29 -1.63 -8.49
C SER A 145 2.33 -1.88 -7.33
N PHE A 146 1.54 -2.94 -7.48
CA PHE A 146 0.81 -3.57 -6.39
C PHE A 146 1.34 -4.98 -6.13
N ILE A 147 1.69 -5.27 -4.88
CA ILE A 147 2.18 -6.60 -4.48
C ILE A 147 1.13 -7.27 -3.60
N LEU A 148 0.72 -8.46 -3.99
CA LEU A 148 -0.27 -9.28 -3.30
C LEU A 148 0.39 -10.47 -2.64
N SER A 149 -0.07 -10.79 -1.43
CA SER A 149 0.29 -12.02 -0.72
C SER A 149 -0.95 -12.59 -0.04
N ALA A 150 -1.22 -13.87 -0.26
CA ALA A 150 -2.28 -14.61 0.42
C ALA A 150 -1.78 -15.97 0.91
N THR A 151 -2.33 -16.44 2.02
CA THR A 151 -2.07 -17.80 2.54
C THR A 151 -3.37 -18.49 2.93
N PHE A 152 -3.39 -19.81 2.81
CA PHE A 152 -4.59 -20.62 3.01
C PHE A 152 -4.29 -22.10 3.29
N ILE A 153 -5.30 -22.86 3.70
CA ILE A 153 -5.15 -24.22 4.24
C ILE A 153 -5.32 -25.35 3.21
N THR A 154 -5.87 -25.06 2.03
CA THR A 154 -6.12 -26.02 0.94
C THR A 154 -5.62 -25.50 -0.40
N GLU A 155 -5.45 -26.36 -1.39
CA GLU A 155 -4.94 -25.99 -2.71
C GLU A 155 -5.83 -24.93 -3.43
N ALA A 156 -5.15 -23.96 -4.03
CA ALA A 156 -5.73 -22.94 -4.91
C ALA A 156 -5.66 -23.40 -6.38
N ASP A 157 -6.55 -22.83 -7.19
CA ASP A 157 -6.52 -22.96 -8.65
C ASP A 157 -7.10 -21.69 -9.29
N ASP A 158 -6.93 -21.55 -10.62
CA ASP A 158 -7.33 -20.34 -11.35
C ASP A 158 -8.87 -20.07 -11.29
N SER A 159 -9.70 -21.05 -10.92
CA SER A 159 -11.17 -20.91 -10.81
C SER A 159 -11.68 -20.48 -9.44
N LYS A 160 -10.79 -20.43 -8.43
CA LYS A 160 -11.07 -20.07 -7.03
C LYS A 160 -10.63 -18.65 -6.72
N PHE A 161 -10.94 -18.11 -5.53
CA PHE A 161 -10.29 -16.92 -4.97
C PHE A 161 -9.46 -17.33 -3.75
N GLY A 162 -8.13 -17.30 -3.85
CA GLY A 162 -7.26 -18.08 -2.98
C GLY A 162 -7.66 -19.55 -3.05
N ASN A 163 -8.09 -20.12 -1.93
CA ASN A 163 -8.67 -21.47 -1.84
C ASN A 163 -10.20 -21.50 -1.73
N LEU A 164 -10.86 -20.33 -1.75
CA LEU A 164 -12.32 -20.21 -1.67
C LEU A 164 -12.97 -20.44 -3.03
N PRO A 165 -14.26 -20.80 -3.09
CA PRO A 165 -15.03 -20.67 -4.33
C PRO A 165 -14.89 -19.26 -4.93
N ALA A 166 -15.11 -19.14 -6.24
CA ALA A 166 -15.18 -17.84 -6.89
C ALA A 166 -16.14 -16.89 -6.13
N LEU A 167 -15.70 -15.65 -5.92
CA LEU A 167 -16.48 -14.65 -5.18
C LEU A 167 -17.69 -14.20 -6.01
N GLU A 168 -18.81 -13.92 -5.33
CA GLU A 168 -20.03 -13.45 -6.01
C GLU A 168 -19.87 -11.98 -6.45
N ASN A 169 -19.39 -11.12 -5.55
CA ASN A 169 -19.28 -9.67 -5.77
C ASN A 169 -17.85 -9.24 -6.17
N GLY A 170 -16.84 -9.80 -5.52
CA GLY A 170 -15.41 -9.63 -5.76
C GLY A 170 -14.70 -8.71 -4.76
N CYS A 171 -13.40 -8.54 -5.02
CA CYS A 171 -12.57 -7.51 -4.40
C CYS A 171 -12.31 -6.40 -5.42
N THR A 172 -12.83 -5.20 -5.18
CA THR A 172 -12.73 -4.07 -6.12
C THR A 172 -11.56 -3.16 -5.77
N LEU A 173 -10.57 -3.04 -6.66
CA LEU A 173 -9.47 -2.09 -6.54
C LEU A 173 -9.77 -0.83 -7.37
N ARG A 174 -9.64 0.35 -6.74
CA ARG A 174 -10.02 1.62 -7.36
C ARG A 174 -9.22 2.80 -6.83
N GLY A 175 -9.05 3.82 -7.66
CA GLY A 175 -8.55 5.13 -7.25
C GLY A 175 -9.69 6.11 -6.99
N TYR A 176 -9.57 6.91 -5.94
CA TYR A 176 -10.39 8.10 -5.69
C TYR A 176 -9.61 9.34 -6.06
N ASN A 177 -10.20 10.18 -6.90
CA ASN A 177 -9.68 11.52 -7.16
C ASN A 177 -10.49 12.51 -6.32
N GLY A 178 -9.86 13.08 -5.29
CA GLY A 178 -10.52 13.98 -4.36
C GLY A 178 -10.75 15.38 -4.93
N THR A 179 -9.98 15.80 -5.93
CA THR A 179 -10.22 17.08 -6.65
C THR A 179 -11.58 17.09 -7.36
N TYR A 180 -11.94 15.98 -8.01
CA TYR A 180 -13.18 15.85 -8.78
C TYR A 180 -14.27 15.04 -8.05
N GLY A 181 -13.94 14.41 -6.93
CA GLY A 181 -14.85 13.55 -6.16
C GLY A 181 -15.29 12.29 -6.92
N VAL A 182 -14.44 11.75 -7.80
CA VAL A 182 -14.78 10.61 -8.67
C VAL A 182 -13.94 9.38 -8.38
N TYR A 183 -14.58 8.22 -8.44
CA TYR A 183 -13.90 6.93 -8.39
C TYR A 183 -13.59 6.41 -9.79
N ARG A 184 -12.45 5.73 -9.93
CA ARG A 184 -12.08 4.98 -11.12
C ARG A 184 -11.67 3.57 -10.70
N THR A 185 -12.49 2.60 -11.07
CA THR A 185 -12.19 1.19 -10.83
C THR A 185 -11.09 0.73 -11.77
N PHE A 186 -10.04 0.13 -11.19
CA PHE A 186 -8.99 -0.53 -11.96
C PHE A 186 -9.42 -1.95 -12.32
N THR A 187 -9.94 -2.68 -11.34
CA THR A 187 -10.34 -4.08 -11.51
C THR A 187 -11.29 -4.53 -10.41
N ASN A 188 -11.92 -5.68 -10.64
CA ASN A 188 -12.73 -6.39 -9.65
C ASN A 188 -12.39 -7.88 -9.72
N TRP A 189 -11.70 -8.39 -8.70
CA TRP A 189 -11.23 -9.77 -8.65
C TRP A 189 -12.27 -10.69 -8.04
N LYS A 190 -12.74 -11.68 -8.80
CA LYS A 190 -13.62 -12.74 -8.31
C LYS A 190 -12.92 -14.09 -8.22
N THR A 191 -11.84 -14.25 -8.98
CA THR A 191 -11.03 -15.46 -9.08
C THR A 191 -9.54 -15.13 -9.12
N ASN A 192 -8.72 -16.15 -8.91
CA ASN A 192 -7.28 -16.11 -9.07
C ASN A 192 -6.92 -15.86 -10.53
N SER A 193 -7.71 -16.36 -11.49
CA SER A 193 -7.56 -16.01 -12.90
C SER A 193 -7.71 -14.50 -13.13
N ASP A 194 -8.64 -13.82 -12.46
CA ASP A 194 -8.79 -12.36 -12.58
C ASP A 194 -7.56 -11.64 -12.03
N ILE A 195 -7.08 -12.05 -10.84
CA ILE A 195 -5.86 -11.50 -10.23
C ILE A 195 -4.67 -11.71 -11.18
N LYS A 196 -4.53 -12.90 -11.75
CA LYS A 196 -3.46 -13.27 -12.67
C LYS A 196 -3.49 -12.47 -13.97
N LEU A 197 -4.67 -12.12 -14.48
CA LEU A 197 -4.77 -11.25 -15.66
C LEU A 197 -4.18 -9.85 -15.39
N ASP A 198 -4.42 -9.31 -14.19
CA ASP A 198 -3.90 -7.99 -13.81
C ASP A 198 -2.43 -8.05 -13.36
N MET A 199 -2.03 -9.13 -12.68
CA MET A 199 -0.69 -9.30 -12.12
C MET A 199 0.27 -10.09 -13.01
N TYR A 200 -0.18 -10.59 -14.16
CA TYR A 200 0.50 -11.45 -15.14
C TYR A 200 0.95 -12.81 -14.58
N ASP A 201 1.73 -12.79 -13.50
CA ASP A 201 2.16 -13.97 -12.79
C ASP A 201 1.48 -14.05 -11.41
N LEU A 202 1.01 -15.25 -11.09
CA LEU A 202 0.34 -15.58 -9.84
C LEU A 202 0.79 -16.98 -9.42
N PRO A 203 2.05 -17.15 -9.00
CA PRO A 203 2.55 -18.43 -8.54
C PRO A 203 1.79 -18.92 -7.31
N TYR A 204 1.37 -20.17 -7.38
CA TYR A 204 0.94 -20.94 -6.21
C TYR A 204 2.15 -21.66 -5.65
N THR A 205 2.42 -21.47 -4.37
CA THR A 205 3.46 -22.21 -3.67
C THR A 205 2.82 -23.36 -2.92
N ASP A 206 3.11 -24.58 -3.37
CA ASP A 206 2.81 -25.79 -2.61
C ASP A 206 3.61 -25.79 -1.31
N LYS A 207 2.99 -26.31 -0.25
CA LYS A 207 3.71 -26.57 0.99
C LYS A 207 4.66 -27.75 0.82
N SER A 208 5.86 -27.65 1.36
CA SER A 208 6.71 -28.82 1.60
C SER A 208 6.39 -29.39 2.99
N GLY A 209 5.59 -30.46 3.06
CA GLY A 209 5.18 -31.10 4.32
C GLY A 209 3.95 -30.48 5.00
N GLY A 210 3.95 -30.34 6.33
CA GLY A 210 2.90 -29.62 7.06
C GLY A 210 3.09 -28.10 6.94
N GLY A 211 2.04 -27.34 6.63
CA GLY A 211 2.12 -25.90 6.40
C GLY A 211 0.91 -25.32 5.64
N LEU A 212 0.93 -24.01 5.41
CA LEU A 212 -0.03 -23.28 4.58
C LEU A 212 0.41 -23.27 3.11
N PHE A 213 -0.56 -23.21 2.20
CA PHE A 213 -0.33 -22.88 0.80
C PHE A 213 -0.25 -21.35 0.65
N GLY A 214 0.44 -20.90 -0.40
CA GLY A 214 0.64 -19.48 -0.66
C GLY A 214 0.29 -19.09 -2.09
N MET A 215 -0.12 -17.83 -2.26
CA MET A 215 -0.36 -17.20 -3.54
C MET A 215 0.24 -15.79 -3.49
N ASN A 216 1.09 -15.46 -4.44
CA ASN A 216 1.77 -14.16 -4.50
C ASN A 216 1.61 -13.56 -5.88
N GLY A 217 1.48 -12.25 -5.99
CA GLY A 217 1.36 -11.56 -7.27
C GLY A 217 2.10 -10.24 -7.26
N ASN A 218 2.64 -9.86 -8.43
CA ASN A 218 3.28 -8.57 -8.64
C ASN A 218 2.66 -7.87 -9.87
N GLY A 219 1.73 -6.96 -9.60
CA GLY A 219 1.14 -6.08 -10.59
C GLY A 219 2.06 -4.89 -10.87
N ASP A 220 3.06 -5.07 -11.73
CA ASP A 220 3.92 -4.00 -12.22
C ASP A 220 3.17 -3.13 -13.24
N ILE A 221 2.65 -1.99 -12.77
CA ILE A 221 1.82 -1.09 -13.58
C ILE A 221 2.72 -0.32 -14.55
N ARG A 222 3.82 0.22 -14.03
CA ARG A 222 4.72 1.11 -14.74
C ARG A 222 5.30 0.44 -15.98
N ASN A 223 5.88 -0.75 -15.85
CA ASN A 223 6.53 -1.41 -16.97
C ASN A 223 5.53 -1.98 -17.99
N ARG A 224 4.26 -2.14 -17.61
CA ARG A 224 3.21 -2.68 -18.51
C ARG A 224 2.43 -1.63 -19.25
N THR A 225 2.15 -0.50 -18.60
CA THR A 225 1.32 0.57 -19.15
C THR A 225 2.14 1.78 -19.62
N GLY A 226 3.39 1.89 -19.16
CA GLY A 226 4.23 3.08 -19.36
C GLY A 226 3.84 4.27 -18.48
N VAL A 227 2.88 4.09 -17.56
CA VAL A 227 2.38 5.15 -16.66
C VAL A 227 2.29 4.65 -15.21
N ALA A 228 2.35 5.57 -14.26
CA ALA A 228 2.16 5.32 -12.84
C ALA A 228 0.96 6.15 -12.34
N PRO A 229 -0.01 5.56 -11.62
CA PRO A 229 -1.03 6.35 -10.92
C PRO A 229 -0.39 7.39 -10.00
N HIS A 230 -0.77 8.64 -10.18
CA HIS A 230 -0.40 9.76 -9.31
C HIS A 230 -1.55 10.01 -8.33
N ILE A 231 -1.23 10.04 -7.03
CA ILE A 231 -2.14 10.39 -5.95
C ILE A 231 -1.52 11.50 -5.10
N ASN A 232 -2.32 12.50 -4.72
CA ASN A 232 -1.88 13.67 -3.97
C ASN A 232 -2.72 13.88 -2.70
N ALA A 233 -2.06 13.98 -1.54
CA ALA A 233 -2.71 14.17 -0.24
C ALA A 233 -3.51 15.47 -0.15
N THR A 234 -3.00 16.56 -0.73
CA THR A 234 -3.69 17.87 -0.73
C THR A 234 -5.00 17.80 -1.50
N ALA A 235 -5.06 16.97 -2.54
CA ALA A 235 -6.28 16.71 -3.29
C ALA A 235 -7.23 15.74 -2.57
N GLY A 236 -6.77 15.02 -1.54
CA GLY A 236 -7.50 13.92 -0.90
C GLY A 236 -7.58 12.67 -1.79
N ASP A 237 -6.62 12.48 -2.69
CA ASP A 237 -6.57 11.30 -3.56
C ASP A 237 -6.11 10.07 -2.76
N LYS A 238 -6.65 8.90 -3.09
CA LYS A 238 -6.29 7.63 -2.45
C LYS A 238 -6.56 6.44 -3.34
N ILE A 239 -5.98 5.31 -2.99
CA ILE A 239 -6.28 4.02 -3.61
C ILE A 239 -6.93 3.11 -2.58
N GLU A 240 -8.02 2.46 -2.97
CA GLU A 240 -8.84 1.64 -2.09
C GLU A 240 -8.99 0.23 -2.66
N LEU A 241 -8.92 -0.76 -1.78
CA LEU A 241 -9.39 -2.11 -2.02
C LEU A 241 -10.65 -2.37 -1.20
N TRP A 242 -11.74 -2.67 -1.88
CA TRP A 242 -13.04 -2.97 -1.30
C TRP A 242 -13.25 -4.48 -1.25
N ILE A 243 -13.41 -5.01 -0.04
CA ILE A 243 -13.79 -6.40 0.19
C ILE A 243 -15.32 -6.49 0.24
N GLN A 244 -15.91 -7.16 -0.74
CA GLN A 244 -17.37 -7.19 -0.95
C GLN A 244 -17.99 -8.59 -0.77
N ASP A 245 -17.20 -9.55 -0.28
CA ASP A 245 -17.62 -10.91 0.07
C ASP A 245 -16.94 -11.36 1.37
N ASP A 246 -17.26 -12.57 1.81
CA ASP A 246 -16.65 -13.21 2.97
C ASP A 246 -15.30 -13.86 2.59
N LEU A 247 -14.21 -13.27 3.10
CA LEU A 247 -12.85 -13.79 2.93
C LEU A 247 -12.30 -14.50 4.18
N SER A 248 -13.12 -14.72 5.20
CA SER A 248 -12.68 -15.28 6.50
C SER A 248 -12.16 -16.72 6.42
N GLY A 249 -12.42 -17.42 5.31
CA GLY A 249 -11.82 -18.73 5.04
C GLY A 249 -10.36 -18.69 4.57
N LEU A 250 -9.82 -17.51 4.25
CA LEU A 250 -8.39 -17.31 3.99
C LEU A 250 -7.62 -17.18 5.31
N SER A 251 -6.38 -17.68 5.35
CA SER A 251 -5.52 -17.50 6.53
C SER A 251 -4.89 -16.12 6.59
N SER A 252 -4.57 -15.53 5.42
CA SER A 252 -4.19 -14.13 5.30
C SER A 252 -4.45 -13.63 3.87
N PHE A 253 -4.74 -12.34 3.72
CA PHE A 253 -4.78 -11.66 2.43
C PHE A 253 -4.28 -10.22 2.61
N LYS A 254 -3.22 -9.84 1.89
CA LYS A 254 -2.59 -8.51 2.01
C LYS A 254 -2.26 -7.96 0.64
N LEU A 255 -2.40 -6.64 0.50
CA LEU A 255 -2.00 -5.87 -0.67
C LEU A 255 -1.06 -4.75 -0.24
N LYS A 256 -0.03 -4.49 -1.04
CA LYS A 256 0.92 -3.41 -0.84
C LYS A 256 1.00 -2.53 -2.07
N ALA A 257 1.05 -1.21 -1.90
CA ALA A 257 1.41 -0.27 -2.95
C ALA A 257 2.91 0.07 -2.84
N GLN A 258 3.61 0.01 -3.97
CA GLN A 258 4.98 0.49 -4.06
C GLN A 258 5.10 1.62 -5.08
N GLY A 259 5.99 2.56 -4.79
CA GLY A 259 6.11 3.78 -5.56
C GLY A 259 7.28 4.63 -5.11
N HIS A 260 7.17 5.91 -5.41
CA HIS A 260 8.06 6.94 -4.90
C HIS A 260 7.28 8.24 -4.69
N ILE A 261 7.83 9.10 -3.85
CA ILE A 261 7.27 10.43 -3.59
C ILE A 261 7.75 11.39 -4.69
N GLU A 262 6.87 12.25 -5.18
CA GLU A 262 7.19 13.30 -6.14
C GLU A 262 7.84 14.51 -5.43
N GLY A 263 8.91 15.05 -6.02
CA GLY A 263 9.47 16.34 -5.61
C GLY A 263 10.37 16.33 -4.37
N VAL A 264 10.88 15.15 -3.96
CA VAL A 264 11.77 14.97 -2.80
C VAL A 264 13.21 14.64 -3.18
#